data_AF-A0A6C0JC84-F1
#
_entry.id   AF-A0A6C0JC84-F1
#
_cell.length_a   1.000
_cell.length_b   1.000
_cell.length_c   1.000
_cell.angle_alpha   90.00
_cell.angle_beta   90.00
_cell.angle_gamma   90.00
#
_symmetry.space_group_name_H-M   'P 1'
#
loop_
_entity.id
_entity.type
_entity.pdbx_description
1 polymer ?
#
loop_
_entity_poly.entity_id
_entity_poly.type
_entity_poly.pdbx_seq_one_letter_code
_entity_poly.pdbx_strand_id
1 'polypeptide(L)'
;MSLNRVYNYWFNPKIKNLHRHWIPIADKDQKLKLGEIEKNFLNLYVKVLFQSLVSYKNCENSYKKLSNKLIISLVIILDQFTRTLGKKYTNIKKFKMIASKMCIRIESDIIKGDFLELDQHELIFVLMPYKHIDIQYFTLVNKVIEIYCESNNVKLCDLTNLQRFYIDYYKKYVFLTFPSKSQLFIGFNKKYNVSNNIDFGDICNIDGFLPTGFENVEYNLTQSKLSEIEEYVYKILKNRIKGNICVSLSGGVDSMVLTYILKRLEKKLNINVCAFHITYNNREDSAKEKLLIWNFCNKLDVELYNYNIEYIKRRIINRDDYESITREIRFNCYRIIGCPIVLGHIREDKIENILTNISTNKHMFDLSKIHVTNTINGIQILRPFVNMDKEEIISYSHNNKIPYLNNTTPLWSNRGKFRNSFMKAYHEQYGIEGINNLERFAETLENYGELIEDSIITPCLDKLNDNHSIILSKSLRKNSHLVREIFKRYSHGRGFNMPSEKSIKGLIEIVDKMLNKKYELSKNIRLHIEGEVVRCI
;
A
#
# COMPACT_ATOMS: atom_id res chain seq x y z
N MET A 1 -34.37 19.09 26.25
CA MET A 1 -33.79 17.82 25.76
C MET A 1 -32.28 17.85 26.01
N SER A 2 -31.71 16.87 26.73
CA SER A 2 -30.33 16.94 27.25
C SER A 2 -29.29 16.36 26.27
N LEU A 3 -28.06 16.89 26.28
CA LEU A 3 -26.92 16.34 25.54
C LEU A 3 -26.66 14.86 25.87
N ASN A 4 -26.92 14.45 27.11
CA ASN A 4 -26.85 13.04 27.53
C ASN A 4 -27.76 12.11 26.70
N ARG A 5 -28.88 12.62 26.17
CA ARG A 5 -29.75 11.82 25.29
C ARG A 5 -29.10 11.56 23.92
N VAL A 6 -28.26 12.47 23.43
CA VAL A 6 -27.45 12.27 22.21
C VAL A 6 -26.38 11.23 22.49
N TYR A 7 -25.61 11.39 23.57
CA TYR A 7 -24.62 10.39 23.97
C TYR A 7 -25.24 8.99 24.06
N ASN A 8 -26.33 8.83 24.81
CA ASN A 8 -26.97 7.53 24.99
C ASN A 8 -27.55 6.96 23.69
N TYR A 9 -28.01 7.80 22.75
CA TYR A 9 -28.47 7.30 21.46
C TYR A 9 -27.32 6.68 20.66
N TRP A 10 -26.13 7.30 20.70
CA TRP A 10 -24.97 6.83 19.96
C TRP A 10 -24.20 5.70 20.65
N PHE A 11 -24.13 5.68 21.98
CA PHE A 11 -23.23 4.78 22.73
C PHE A 11 -23.94 3.78 23.65
N ASN A 12 -25.28 3.70 23.66
CA ASN A 12 -25.95 2.73 24.51
C ASN A 12 -25.71 1.29 24.00
N PRO A 13 -25.07 0.41 24.80
CA PRO A 13 -24.72 -0.96 24.39
C PRO A 13 -25.95 -1.84 24.13
N LYS A 14 -27.13 -1.48 24.64
CA LYS A 14 -28.40 -2.17 24.34
C LYS A 14 -28.89 -1.91 22.92
N ILE A 15 -28.37 -0.89 22.25
CA ILE A 15 -28.72 -0.53 20.87
C ILE A 15 -27.68 -1.18 19.94
N LYS A 16 -28.01 -2.36 19.38
CA LYS A 16 -27.14 -3.22 18.55
C LYS A 16 -26.56 -2.60 17.25
N ASN A 17 -26.72 -1.30 17.01
CA ASN A 17 -26.52 -0.66 15.71
C ASN A 17 -25.49 0.49 15.69
N LEU A 18 -24.58 0.60 16.68
CA LEU A 18 -23.51 1.62 16.70
C LEU A 18 -22.79 1.79 15.33
N HIS A 19 -22.32 0.67 14.77
CA HIS A 19 -21.62 0.62 13.47
C HIS A 19 -22.46 1.12 12.28
N ARG A 20 -23.78 0.97 12.35
CA ARG A 20 -24.75 1.32 11.31
C ARG A 20 -25.05 2.83 11.22
N HIS A 21 -24.49 3.64 12.11
CA HIS A 21 -24.67 5.10 12.09
C HIS A 21 -23.47 5.81 11.44
N TRP A 22 -22.40 5.06 11.18
CA TRP A 22 -21.08 5.60 10.82
C TRP A 22 -20.67 5.21 9.41
N ILE A 23 -21.08 4.02 8.98
CA ILE A 23 -20.79 3.45 7.66
C ILE A 23 -21.93 3.84 6.70
N PRO A 24 -21.65 4.27 5.47
CA PRO A 24 -22.70 4.44 4.46
C PRO A 24 -23.45 3.13 4.26
N ILE A 25 -24.77 3.16 4.44
CA ILE A 25 -25.70 2.03 4.18
C ILE A 25 -26.45 2.36 2.89
N ALA A 26 -27.08 1.35 2.26
CA ALA A 26 -27.96 1.54 1.11
C ALA A 26 -28.90 2.76 1.28
N ASP A 27 -29.08 3.53 0.21
CA ASP A 27 -29.76 4.84 0.22
C ASP A 27 -31.13 4.83 0.91
N LYS A 28 -31.88 3.72 0.81
CA LYS A 28 -33.21 3.57 1.42
C LYS A 28 -33.15 3.55 2.95
N ASP A 29 -32.19 2.85 3.53
CA ASP A 29 -31.98 2.78 4.97
C ASP A 29 -31.41 4.08 5.52
N GLN A 30 -30.60 4.77 4.70
CA GLN A 30 -30.07 6.08 5.06
C GLN A 30 -31.19 7.11 5.19
N LYS A 31 -32.15 7.14 4.25
CA LYS A 31 -33.32 8.03 4.30
C LYS A 31 -34.23 7.79 5.51
N LEU A 32 -34.50 6.53 5.84
CA LEU A 32 -35.33 6.18 7.01
C LEU A 32 -34.68 6.64 8.32
N LYS A 33 -33.38 6.40 8.48
CA LYS A 33 -32.62 6.85 9.66
C LYS A 33 -32.50 8.37 9.76
N LEU A 34 -32.29 9.03 8.61
CA LEU A 34 -32.30 10.48 8.49
C LEU A 34 -33.59 11.07 9.08
N GLY A 35 -34.75 10.53 8.69
CA GLY A 35 -36.04 10.97 9.23
C GLY A 35 -36.20 10.72 10.73
N GLU A 36 -35.68 9.61 11.25
CA GLU A 36 -35.71 9.31 12.69
C GLU A 36 -34.82 10.27 13.50
N ILE A 37 -33.61 10.56 13.01
CA ILE A 37 -32.68 11.51 13.63
C ILE A 37 -33.26 12.93 13.60
N GLU A 38 -33.85 13.36 12.47
CA GLU A 38 -34.56 14.64 12.35
C GLU A 38 -35.67 14.73 13.40
N LYS A 39 -36.59 13.76 13.42
CA LYS A 39 -37.71 13.76 14.36
C LYS A 39 -37.26 13.80 15.82
N ASN A 40 -36.22 13.05 16.16
CA ASN A 40 -35.75 12.96 17.54
C ASN A 40 -34.94 14.18 17.95
N PHE A 41 -34.09 14.75 17.11
CA PHE A 41 -33.07 15.69 17.56
C PHE A 41 -33.08 17.07 16.88
N LEU A 42 -33.99 17.37 15.94
CA LEU A 42 -34.03 18.65 15.23
C LEU A 42 -34.08 19.86 16.19
N ASN A 43 -34.93 19.82 17.21
CA ASN A 43 -35.03 20.91 18.19
C ASN A 43 -33.73 21.13 18.97
N LEU A 44 -33.02 20.05 19.28
CA LEU A 44 -31.72 20.12 19.95
C LEU A 44 -30.63 20.65 19.02
N TYR A 45 -30.63 20.19 17.77
CA TYR A 45 -29.75 20.67 16.71
C TYR A 45 -29.90 22.18 16.50
N VAL A 46 -31.13 22.68 16.32
CA VAL A 46 -31.41 24.11 16.17
C VAL A 46 -30.96 24.91 17.39
N LYS A 47 -31.20 24.41 18.61
CA LYS A 47 -30.76 25.08 19.84
C LYS A 47 -29.23 25.19 19.92
N VAL A 48 -28.51 24.10 19.64
CA VAL A 48 -27.03 24.08 19.66
C VAL A 48 -26.45 24.93 18.54
N LEU A 49 -27.06 24.92 17.35
CA LEU A 49 -26.70 25.82 16.24
C LEU A 49 -26.84 27.29 16.66
N PHE A 50 -27.99 27.66 17.23
CA PHE A 50 -28.24 29.03 17.68
C PHE A 50 -27.23 29.46 18.74
N GLN A 51 -27.02 28.62 19.75
CA GLN A 51 -26.02 28.89 20.80
C GLN A 51 -24.61 29.03 20.23
N SER A 52 -24.18 28.12 19.35
CA SER A 52 -22.82 28.15 18.75
C SER A 52 -22.61 29.31 17.77
N LEU A 53 -23.67 29.80 17.11
CA LEU A 53 -23.63 31.02 16.29
C LEU A 53 -23.52 32.29 17.13
N VAL A 54 -24.24 32.36 18.26
CA VAL A 54 -24.26 33.52 19.17
C VAL A 54 -22.99 33.61 20.03
N SER A 55 -22.37 32.49 20.38
CA SER A 55 -21.28 32.42 21.36
C SER A 55 -19.86 32.31 20.79
N TYR A 56 -19.71 32.36 19.45
CA TYR A 56 -18.45 32.06 18.76
C TYR A 56 -17.24 32.93 19.19
N LYS A 57 -17.46 34.14 19.72
CA LYS A 57 -16.36 34.99 20.26
C LYS A 57 -16.00 34.73 21.74
N ASN A 58 -16.88 34.10 22.52
CA ASN A 58 -16.72 33.99 23.99
C ASN A 58 -16.52 32.54 24.51
N CYS A 59 -16.61 31.53 23.64
CA CYS A 59 -16.73 30.12 24.06
C CYS A 59 -15.42 29.34 24.29
N GLU A 60 -14.24 29.90 24.04
CA GLU A 60 -12.96 29.16 24.17
C GLU A 60 -12.65 28.66 25.59
N ASN A 61 -13.25 29.27 26.62
CA ASN A 61 -13.06 28.87 28.02
C ASN A 61 -14.22 28.06 28.64
N SER A 62 -15.40 28.00 28.01
CA SER A 62 -16.59 27.39 28.63
C SER A 62 -16.65 25.87 28.49
N TYR A 63 -16.17 25.30 27.37
CA TYR A 63 -16.19 23.85 27.18
C TYR A 63 -15.09 23.11 27.93
N LYS A 64 -14.06 23.83 28.43
CA LYS A 64 -13.00 23.24 29.25
C LYS A 64 -13.52 22.61 30.55
N LYS A 65 -14.68 23.06 31.03
CA LYS A 65 -15.35 22.54 32.24
C LYS A 65 -16.36 21.42 31.96
N LEU A 66 -16.59 21.05 30.69
CA LEU A 66 -17.56 20.03 30.32
C LEU A 66 -16.93 18.63 30.37
N SER A 67 -17.69 17.64 30.80
CA SER A 67 -17.28 16.23 30.75
C SER A 67 -17.07 15.74 29.32
N ASN A 68 -16.25 14.69 29.13
CA ASN A 68 -15.95 14.11 27.81
C ASN A 68 -17.23 13.70 27.07
N LYS A 69 -18.20 13.08 27.76
CA LYS A 69 -19.50 12.68 27.20
C LYS A 69 -20.29 13.86 26.62
N LEU A 70 -20.27 15.01 27.30
CA LEU A 70 -20.95 16.22 26.83
C LEU A 70 -20.25 16.83 25.61
N ILE A 71 -18.92 16.82 25.60
CA ILE A 71 -18.15 17.27 24.44
C ILE A 71 -18.41 16.38 23.22
N ILE A 72 -18.34 15.07 23.38
CA ILE A 72 -18.62 14.12 22.28
C ILE A 72 -20.05 14.31 21.75
N SER A 73 -21.02 14.52 22.65
CA SER A 73 -22.41 14.83 22.25
C SER A 73 -22.49 16.09 21.38
N LEU A 74 -21.77 17.15 21.75
CA LEU A 74 -21.69 18.37 20.95
C LEU A 74 -21.01 18.12 19.61
N VAL A 75 -19.94 17.35 19.58
CA VAL A 75 -19.23 16.97 18.34
C VAL A 75 -20.14 16.20 17.40
N ILE A 76 -20.94 15.25 17.90
CA ILE A 76 -21.95 14.53 17.10
C ILE A 76 -22.93 15.51 16.46
N ILE A 77 -23.45 16.47 17.22
CA ILE A 77 -24.39 17.47 16.68
C ILE A 77 -23.69 18.37 15.64
N LEU A 78 -22.47 18.84 15.93
CA LEU A 78 -21.77 19.83 15.12
C LEU A 78 -21.09 19.25 13.87
N ASP A 79 -20.73 17.96 13.87
CA ASP A 79 -20.10 17.28 12.74
C ASP A 79 -21.03 16.27 12.05
N GLN A 80 -21.72 15.38 12.79
CA GLN A 80 -22.60 14.41 12.15
C GLN A 80 -23.92 15.00 11.69
N PHE A 81 -24.60 15.78 12.54
CA PHE A 81 -25.92 16.30 12.16
C PHE A 81 -25.80 17.42 11.15
N THR A 82 -24.74 18.23 11.19
CA THR A 82 -24.52 19.25 10.15
C THR A 82 -24.28 18.64 8.76
N ARG A 83 -23.63 17.47 8.65
CA ARG A 83 -23.48 16.76 7.36
C ARG A 83 -24.80 16.18 6.84
N THR A 84 -25.63 15.74 7.78
CA THR A 84 -26.84 14.94 7.56
C THR A 84 -28.06 15.84 7.31
N LEU A 85 -28.21 16.90 8.13
CA LEU A 85 -29.32 17.85 8.16
C LEU A 85 -28.91 19.23 7.61
N GLY A 86 -27.66 19.63 7.81
CA GLY A 86 -27.17 20.99 7.55
C GLY A 86 -27.04 21.36 6.07
N LYS A 87 -27.02 20.39 5.13
CA LYS A 87 -27.08 20.69 3.68
C LYS A 87 -28.31 21.51 3.28
N LYS A 88 -29.39 21.44 4.05
CA LYS A 88 -30.61 22.23 3.84
C LYS A 88 -30.60 23.61 4.51
N TYR A 89 -29.73 23.86 5.50
CA TYR A 89 -29.97 24.94 6.46
C TYR A 89 -28.76 25.79 6.91
N THR A 90 -27.48 25.44 6.66
CA THR A 90 -26.35 26.23 7.22
C THR A 90 -24.96 26.11 6.53
N ASN A 91 -24.00 26.97 6.93
CA ASN A 91 -22.58 26.91 6.57
C ASN A 91 -21.82 25.80 7.35
N ILE A 92 -21.74 24.62 6.74
CA ILE A 92 -21.15 23.39 7.31
C ILE A 92 -19.67 23.55 7.72
N LYS A 93 -18.88 24.35 6.99
CA LYS A 93 -17.43 24.48 7.25
C LYS A 93 -17.15 25.10 8.64
N LYS A 94 -17.95 26.09 9.04
CA LYS A 94 -17.79 26.78 10.33
C LYS A 94 -18.02 25.84 11.53
N PHE A 95 -19.05 25.00 11.48
CA PHE A 95 -19.38 24.09 12.58
C PHE A 95 -18.37 22.97 12.76
N LYS A 96 -17.82 22.46 11.67
CA LYS A 96 -16.71 21.50 11.74
C LYS A 96 -15.51 22.08 12.48
N MET A 97 -15.15 23.33 12.18
CA MET A 97 -14.06 24.02 12.87
C MET A 97 -14.34 24.24 14.38
N ILE A 98 -15.60 24.42 14.77
CA ILE A 98 -15.98 24.46 16.20
C ILE A 98 -15.83 23.07 16.83
N ALA A 99 -16.31 22.04 16.15
CA ALA A 99 -16.21 20.66 16.63
C ALA A 99 -14.74 20.25 16.85
N SER A 100 -13.83 20.54 15.91
CA SER A 100 -12.40 20.26 16.10
C SER A 100 -11.80 21.02 17.28
N LYS A 101 -12.13 22.31 17.46
CA LYS A 101 -11.66 23.09 18.61
C LYS A 101 -12.09 22.49 19.96
N MET A 102 -13.27 21.87 20.02
CA MET A 102 -13.74 21.18 21.22
C MET A 102 -12.96 19.89 21.48
N CYS A 103 -12.58 19.16 20.44
CA CYS A 103 -11.80 17.93 20.54
C CYS A 103 -10.37 18.17 21.06
N ILE A 104 -9.77 19.34 20.80
CA ILE A 104 -8.42 19.71 21.28
C ILE A 104 -8.24 19.47 22.79
N ARG A 105 -9.27 19.69 23.62
CA ARG A 105 -9.18 19.40 25.05
C ARG A 105 -8.96 17.90 25.29
N ILE A 106 -9.84 17.08 24.74
CA ILE A 106 -9.79 15.62 24.92
C ILE A 106 -8.48 15.07 24.35
N GLU A 107 -8.01 15.59 23.22
CA GLU A 107 -6.71 15.21 22.66
C GLU A 107 -5.54 15.62 23.55
N SER A 108 -5.59 16.81 24.14
CA SER A 108 -4.56 17.28 25.08
C SER A 108 -4.50 16.37 26.30
N ASP A 109 -5.66 15.93 26.80
CA ASP A 109 -5.76 14.98 27.90
C ASP A 109 -5.19 13.61 27.48
N ILE A 110 -5.51 13.13 26.26
CA ILE A 110 -4.93 11.89 25.71
C ILE A 110 -3.40 12.00 25.61
N ILE A 111 -2.89 13.10 25.04
CA ILE A 111 -1.45 13.31 24.84
C ILE A 111 -0.69 13.37 26.18
N LYS A 112 -1.33 13.85 27.25
CA LYS A 112 -0.76 13.88 28.61
C LYS A 112 -0.86 12.55 29.34
N GLY A 113 -1.62 11.58 28.82
CA GLY A 113 -1.91 10.31 29.50
C GLY A 113 -3.07 10.37 30.49
N ASP A 114 -3.81 11.49 30.55
CA ASP A 114 -4.88 11.75 31.52
C ASP A 114 -6.28 11.35 30.97
N PHE A 115 -6.38 10.21 30.27
CA PHE A 115 -7.61 9.79 29.58
C PHE A 115 -8.18 8.47 30.11
N LEU A 116 -8.84 8.51 31.27
CA LEU A 116 -9.21 7.29 32.02
C LEU A 116 -10.46 6.52 31.51
N GLU A 117 -11.24 7.02 30.56
CA GLU A 117 -12.58 6.43 30.27
C GLU A 117 -13.03 6.38 28.80
N LEU A 118 -12.17 6.68 27.81
CA LEU A 118 -12.61 6.73 26.40
C LEU A 118 -12.60 5.36 25.72
N ASP A 119 -13.74 4.91 25.23
CA ASP A 119 -13.81 3.72 24.38
C ASP A 119 -13.39 4.03 22.92
N GLN A 120 -13.10 2.99 22.13
CA GLN A 120 -12.65 3.15 20.73
C GLN A 120 -13.65 3.94 19.87
N HIS A 121 -14.94 3.85 20.20
CA HIS A 121 -16.00 4.50 19.45
C HIS A 121 -16.06 5.99 19.79
N GLU A 122 -15.98 6.33 21.07
CA GLU A 122 -15.89 7.71 21.52
C GLU A 122 -14.67 8.41 20.91
N LEU A 123 -13.52 7.73 20.89
CA LEU A 123 -12.30 8.23 20.25
C LEU A 123 -12.51 8.57 18.78
N ILE A 124 -13.24 7.72 18.03
CA ILE A 124 -13.50 8.00 16.61
C ILE A 124 -14.31 9.29 16.45
N PHE A 125 -15.27 9.56 17.33
CA PHE A 125 -16.01 10.83 17.30
C PHE A 125 -15.14 12.04 17.62
N VAL A 126 -14.18 11.90 18.54
CA VAL A 126 -13.19 12.95 18.84
C VAL A 126 -12.34 13.23 17.59
N LEU A 127 -11.95 12.20 16.85
CA LEU A 127 -11.02 12.32 15.71
C LEU A 127 -11.71 12.65 14.36
N MET A 128 -12.99 12.35 14.23
CA MET A 128 -13.72 12.47 12.97
C MET A 128 -13.83 13.89 12.39
N PRO A 129 -13.97 14.98 13.18
CA PRO A 129 -13.98 16.33 12.65
C PRO A 129 -12.75 16.64 11.77
N TYR A 130 -11.55 16.19 12.17
CA TYR A 130 -10.30 16.46 11.43
C TYR A 130 -10.33 15.90 10.02
N LYS A 131 -10.82 14.67 9.86
CA LYS A 131 -11.00 14.01 8.56
C LYS A 131 -11.87 14.82 7.60
N HIS A 132 -12.71 15.70 8.11
CA HIS A 132 -13.68 16.49 7.35
C HIS A 132 -13.32 17.97 7.20
N ILE A 133 -12.28 18.44 7.89
CA ILE A 133 -11.80 19.82 7.86
C ILE A 133 -10.59 19.92 6.97
N ASP A 134 -9.51 19.24 7.35
CA ASP A 134 -8.22 19.39 6.70
C ASP A 134 -7.33 18.19 6.99
N ILE A 135 -6.62 17.78 5.96
CA ILE A 135 -5.75 16.62 5.95
C ILE A 135 -4.44 16.86 6.71
N GLN A 136 -4.07 18.14 6.89
CA GLN A 136 -2.90 18.53 7.69
C GLN A 136 -2.93 18.01 9.14
N TYR A 137 -4.12 17.71 9.68
CA TYR A 137 -4.27 17.17 11.02
C TYR A 137 -4.02 15.66 11.12
N PHE A 138 -3.71 14.97 10.02
CA PHE A 138 -3.49 13.52 10.05
C PHE A 138 -2.36 13.10 10.99
N THR A 139 -1.25 13.86 11.04
CA THR A 139 -0.13 13.58 11.96
C THR A 139 -0.58 13.65 13.42
N LEU A 140 -1.40 14.64 13.77
CA LEU A 140 -2.00 14.78 15.10
C LEU A 140 -2.91 13.58 15.41
N VAL A 141 -3.82 13.24 14.50
CA VAL A 141 -4.73 12.10 14.66
C VAL A 141 -3.97 10.78 14.81
N ASN A 142 -2.91 10.57 14.03
CA ASN A 142 -2.04 9.41 14.15
C ASN A 142 -1.38 9.34 15.53
N LYS A 143 -0.85 10.46 16.02
CA LYS A 143 -0.23 10.53 17.36
C LYS A 143 -1.23 10.23 18.47
N VAL A 144 -2.45 10.76 18.39
CA VAL A 144 -3.52 10.48 19.37
C VAL A 144 -3.89 9.00 19.38
N ILE A 145 -3.99 8.35 18.20
CA ILE A 145 -4.27 6.91 18.11
C ILE A 145 -3.10 6.08 18.65
N GLU A 146 -1.85 6.46 18.35
CA GLU A 146 -0.66 5.77 18.88
C GLU A 146 -0.64 5.79 20.40
N ILE A 147 -0.82 6.96 21.01
CA ILE A 147 -0.88 7.11 22.48
C ILE A 147 -2.05 6.33 23.07
N TYR A 148 -3.23 6.39 22.43
CA TYR A 148 -4.39 5.62 22.87
C TYR A 148 -4.11 4.11 22.91
N CYS A 149 -3.51 3.57 21.86
CA CYS A 149 -3.13 2.16 21.77
C CYS A 149 -2.05 1.79 22.82
N GLU A 150 -1.03 2.63 22.97
CA GLU A 150 0.06 2.41 23.93
C GLU A 150 -0.44 2.40 25.38
N SER A 151 -1.25 3.39 25.80
CA SER A 151 -1.73 3.44 27.19
C SER A 151 -2.74 2.34 27.53
N ASN A 152 -3.49 1.85 26.53
CA ASN A 152 -4.42 0.73 26.73
C ASN A 152 -3.77 -0.65 26.51
N ASN A 153 -2.48 -0.70 26.13
CA ASN A 153 -1.76 -1.93 25.77
C ASN A 153 -2.51 -2.79 24.72
N VAL A 154 -3.10 -2.13 23.71
CA VAL A 154 -3.84 -2.77 22.60
C VAL A 154 -3.24 -2.35 21.27
N LYS A 155 -3.30 -3.22 20.25
CA LYS A 155 -2.90 -2.83 18.90
C LYS A 155 -4.10 -2.24 18.16
N LEU A 156 -3.86 -1.31 17.23
CA LEU A 156 -4.93 -0.75 16.42
C LEU A 156 -5.65 -1.83 15.61
N CYS A 157 -4.94 -2.89 15.19
CA CYS A 157 -5.56 -4.04 14.51
C CYS A 157 -6.58 -4.82 15.37
N ASP A 158 -6.51 -4.71 16.69
CA ASP A 158 -7.45 -5.36 17.61
C ASP A 158 -8.73 -4.50 17.77
N LEU A 159 -8.69 -3.23 17.34
CA LEU A 159 -9.77 -2.27 17.42
C LEU A 159 -10.43 -2.08 16.04
N THR A 160 -11.28 -3.03 15.64
CA THR A 160 -11.84 -3.14 14.28
C THR A 160 -12.40 -1.82 13.72
N ASN A 161 -13.17 -1.05 14.50
CA ASN A 161 -13.79 0.18 14.02
C ASN A 161 -12.79 1.33 13.93
N LEU A 162 -11.87 1.42 14.89
CA LEU A 162 -10.81 2.43 14.88
C LEU A 162 -9.82 2.18 13.74
N GLN A 163 -9.44 0.92 13.50
CA GLN A 163 -8.61 0.53 12.36
C GLN A 163 -9.27 0.93 11.04
N ARG A 164 -10.57 0.65 10.88
CA ARG A 164 -11.30 1.01 9.66
C ARG A 164 -11.36 2.52 9.46
N PHE A 165 -11.60 3.29 10.54
CA PHE A 165 -11.55 4.75 10.49
C PHE A 165 -10.17 5.27 10.08
N TYR A 166 -9.11 4.73 10.70
CA TYR A 166 -7.73 5.10 10.43
C TYR A 166 -7.33 4.84 8.98
N ILE A 167 -7.61 3.65 8.45
CA ILE A 167 -7.31 3.29 7.06
C ILE A 167 -8.05 4.22 6.07
N ASP A 168 -9.33 4.52 6.34
CA ASP A 168 -10.10 5.40 5.46
C ASP A 168 -9.57 6.84 5.50
N TYR A 169 -9.18 7.34 6.68
CA TYR A 169 -8.56 8.66 6.80
C TYR A 169 -7.19 8.70 6.13
N TYR A 170 -6.38 7.66 6.31
CA TYR A 170 -5.09 7.52 5.65
C TYR A 170 -5.19 7.53 4.12
N LYS A 171 -6.11 6.76 3.54
CA LYS A 171 -6.33 6.73 2.09
C LYS A 171 -6.65 8.13 1.56
N LYS A 172 -7.50 8.86 2.28
CA LYS A 172 -7.78 10.27 1.98
C LYS A 172 -6.53 11.15 2.13
N TYR A 173 -5.69 10.89 3.12
CA TYR A 173 -4.43 11.62 3.34
C TYR A 173 -3.50 11.48 2.16
N VAL A 174 -3.15 10.24 1.81
CA VAL A 174 -2.27 9.96 0.68
C VAL A 174 -2.80 10.52 -0.62
N PHE A 175 -4.09 10.33 -0.91
CA PHE A 175 -4.69 10.82 -2.13
C PHE A 175 -4.54 12.34 -2.30
N LEU A 176 -4.66 13.11 -1.20
CA LEU A 176 -4.59 14.56 -1.22
C LEU A 176 -3.17 15.12 -1.11
N THR A 177 -2.24 14.43 -0.43
CA THR A 177 -0.88 14.94 -0.18
C THR A 177 0.12 14.57 -1.28
N PHE A 178 -0.05 13.41 -1.92
CA PHE A 178 0.86 12.96 -2.97
C PHE A 178 0.94 13.82 -4.25
N PRO A 179 -0.08 14.58 -4.70
CA PRO A 179 0.01 15.32 -5.96
C PRO A 179 0.99 16.51 -6.00
N SER A 180 1.60 16.94 -4.89
CA SER A 180 2.48 18.13 -4.89
C SER A 180 3.96 17.75 -5.03
N LYS A 181 4.49 17.99 -6.25
CA LYS A 181 5.79 17.52 -6.77
C LYS A 181 7.06 18.06 -6.08
N SER A 182 6.99 18.99 -5.12
CA SER A 182 8.16 19.76 -4.66
C SER A 182 8.59 19.51 -3.21
N GLN A 183 7.77 18.91 -2.35
CA GLN A 183 8.06 18.77 -0.91
C GLN A 183 8.40 17.33 -0.46
N LEU A 184 8.21 16.34 -1.33
CA LEU A 184 8.27 14.93 -0.94
C LEU A 184 9.68 14.36 -0.91
N PHE A 185 10.63 15.03 -1.54
CA PHE A 185 12.02 14.57 -1.56
C PHE A 185 12.88 15.58 -0.83
N ILE A 186 13.45 15.15 0.29
CA ILE A 186 14.58 15.85 0.86
C ILE A 186 15.73 15.58 -0.10
N GLY A 187 15.93 16.49 -1.07
CA GLY A 187 17.18 16.58 -1.78
C GLY A 187 18.24 16.87 -0.73
N PHE A 188 19.05 15.88 -0.40
CA PHE A 188 20.14 16.13 0.50
C PHE A 188 21.10 17.09 -0.22
N ASN A 189 21.15 18.34 0.23
CA ASN A 189 22.22 19.24 -0.18
C ASN A 189 23.55 18.54 0.07
N LYS A 190 24.53 18.71 -0.84
CA LYS A 190 25.92 18.22 -0.70
C LYS A 190 26.60 18.65 0.62
N LYS A 191 25.96 19.50 1.43
CA LYS A 191 26.40 20.02 2.75
C LYS A 191 25.60 19.45 3.93
N TYR A 192 25.07 18.23 3.88
CA TYR A 192 24.63 17.58 5.11
C TYR A 192 25.88 17.34 5.96
N ASN A 193 26.08 18.16 6.99
CA ASN A 193 27.19 18.02 7.94
C ASN A 193 26.96 16.75 8.76
N VAL A 194 27.46 15.63 8.24
CA VAL A 194 27.60 14.42 9.02
C VAL A 194 28.66 14.70 10.06
N SER A 195 28.32 14.62 11.35
CA SER A 195 29.34 14.54 12.39
C SER A 195 30.25 13.35 12.05
N ASN A 196 31.55 13.58 11.89
CA ASN A 196 32.55 12.61 11.44
C ASN A 196 32.72 11.35 12.31
N ASN A 197 31.82 11.06 13.27
CA ASN A 197 31.93 9.99 14.25
C ASN A 197 30.68 9.08 14.32
N ILE A 198 29.99 8.85 13.20
CA ILE A 198 28.88 7.88 13.19
C ILE A 198 29.41 6.51 12.82
N ASP A 199 29.42 5.61 13.80
CA ASP A 199 29.72 4.20 13.59
C ASP A 199 28.54 3.51 12.88
N PHE A 200 28.85 2.91 11.72
CA PHE A 200 27.93 2.13 10.88
C PHE A 200 28.11 0.62 11.06
N GLY A 201 29.04 0.17 11.90
CA GLY A 201 29.34 -1.25 12.07
C GLY A 201 28.13 -2.04 12.55
N ASP A 202 27.37 -1.53 13.50
CA ASP A 202 26.16 -2.16 14.02
C ASP A 202 25.13 -2.50 12.92
N ILE A 203 24.99 -1.64 11.91
CA ILE A 203 24.07 -1.84 10.78
C ILE A 203 24.69 -2.60 9.60
N CYS A 204 25.98 -2.98 9.66
CA CYS A 204 26.71 -3.61 8.55
C CYS A 204 27.58 -4.86 8.93
N ASN A 205 27.59 -5.33 10.19
CA ASN A 205 28.57 -6.34 10.63
C ASN A 205 28.07 -7.78 10.77
N ILE A 206 26.77 -8.07 10.64
CA ILE A 206 26.25 -9.45 10.81
C ILE A 206 26.24 -10.15 9.46
N ASP A 207 25.26 -9.78 8.63
CA ASP A 207 25.11 -10.23 7.25
C ASP A 207 25.27 -9.04 6.28
N GLY A 208 25.83 -7.93 6.77
CA GLY A 208 26.11 -6.71 6.03
C GLY A 208 27.56 -6.65 5.56
N PHE A 209 27.97 -5.48 5.05
CA PHE A 209 29.38 -5.22 4.81
C PHE A 209 29.66 -3.72 4.90
N LEU A 210 30.65 -3.37 5.72
CA LEU A 210 31.25 -2.04 5.75
C LEU A 210 32.73 -2.19 5.39
N PRO A 211 33.19 -1.64 4.25
CA PRO A 211 34.59 -1.73 3.88
C PRO A 211 35.46 -0.95 4.87
N THR A 212 36.62 -1.51 5.21
CA THR A 212 37.60 -0.83 6.07
C THR A 212 37.98 0.52 5.47
N GLY A 213 37.86 1.58 6.27
CA GLY A 213 38.12 2.95 5.82
C GLY A 213 37.07 3.49 4.84
N PHE A 214 35.81 3.04 4.93
CA PHE A 214 34.70 3.48 4.07
C PHE A 214 34.64 5.00 3.85
N GLU A 215 34.91 5.78 4.90
CA GLU A 215 34.97 7.24 4.86
C GLU A 215 35.91 7.79 3.77
N ASN A 216 37.00 7.07 3.49
CA ASN A 216 38.03 7.42 2.51
C ASN A 216 37.92 6.63 1.20
N VAL A 217 36.88 5.80 1.02
CA VAL A 217 36.69 5.07 -0.23
C VAL A 217 36.37 6.05 -1.36
N GLU A 218 37.17 5.99 -2.42
CA GLU A 218 36.95 6.62 -3.71
C GLU A 218 36.62 5.56 -4.76
N TYR A 219 35.51 5.75 -5.47
CA TYR A 219 35.04 4.78 -6.46
C TYR A 219 35.61 5.09 -7.84
N ASN A 220 36.28 4.13 -8.47
CA ASN A 220 36.79 4.27 -9.83
C ASN A 220 35.67 4.00 -10.86
N LEU A 221 34.95 5.06 -11.23
CA LEU A 221 33.87 5.00 -12.21
C LEU A 221 34.35 5.02 -13.68
N THR A 222 35.65 5.23 -13.92
CA THR A 222 36.18 5.50 -15.27
C THR A 222 36.92 4.31 -15.91
N GLN A 223 37.09 3.21 -15.18
CA GLN A 223 37.80 2.04 -15.69
C GLN A 223 37.12 1.48 -16.96
N SER A 224 37.91 1.34 -18.03
CA SER A 224 37.43 0.98 -19.37
C SER A 224 36.96 -0.47 -19.48
N LYS A 225 37.65 -1.38 -18.80
CA LYS A 225 37.34 -2.81 -18.74
C LYS A 225 36.13 -3.05 -17.85
N LEU A 226 35.13 -3.72 -18.42
CA LEU A 226 33.96 -4.19 -17.70
C LEU A 226 34.26 -5.55 -17.07
N SER A 227 33.72 -5.80 -15.89
CA SER A 227 33.63 -7.16 -15.34
C SER A 227 32.48 -7.93 -16.00
N GLU A 228 32.45 -9.25 -15.81
CA GLU A 228 31.40 -10.12 -16.39
C GLU A 228 29.98 -9.66 -16.00
N ILE A 229 29.76 -9.36 -14.72
CA ILE A 229 28.48 -8.85 -14.21
C ILE A 229 28.07 -7.51 -14.86
N GLU A 230 29.03 -6.62 -15.16
CA GLU A 230 28.76 -5.34 -15.80
C GLU A 230 28.45 -5.52 -17.29
N GLU A 231 29.16 -6.41 -17.97
CA GLU A 231 28.86 -6.77 -19.35
C GLU A 231 27.46 -7.38 -19.49
N TYR A 232 27.08 -8.25 -18.56
CA TYR A 232 25.74 -8.83 -18.52
C TYR A 232 24.67 -7.74 -18.35
N VAL A 233 24.82 -6.85 -17.36
CA VAL A 233 23.88 -5.73 -17.15
C VAL A 233 23.81 -4.83 -18.38
N TYR A 234 24.95 -4.49 -18.98
CA TYR A 234 25.02 -3.70 -20.21
C TYR A 234 24.25 -4.38 -21.36
N LYS A 235 24.47 -5.68 -21.59
CA LYS A 235 23.80 -6.44 -22.65
C LYS A 235 22.28 -6.44 -22.48
N ILE A 236 21.80 -6.58 -21.24
CA ILE A 236 20.36 -6.55 -20.94
C ILE A 236 19.76 -5.16 -21.18
N LEU A 237 20.47 -4.10 -20.79
CA LEU A 237 19.89 -2.75 -20.72
C LEU A 237 20.09 -1.90 -21.98
N LYS A 238 21.14 -2.14 -22.77
CA LYS A 238 21.56 -1.26 -23.90
C LYS A 238 20.46 -0.89 -24.90
N ASN A 239 19.46 -1.76 -25.08
CA ASN A 239 18.35 -1.55 -26.02
C ASN A 239 17.00 -1.31 -25.32
N ARG A 240 16.99 -1.17 -23.98
CA ARG A 240 15.77 -1.08 -23.16
C ARG A 240 15.61 0.26 -22.46
N ILE A 241 16.71 1.01 -22.28
CA ILE A 241 16.72 2.28 -21.54
C ILE A 241 17.58 3.33 -22.25
N LYS A 242 17.22 4.59 -22.04
CA LYS A 242 17.97 5.79 -22.40
C LYS A 242 17.47 6.95 -21.55
N GLY A 243 18.33 7.91 -21.22
CA GLY A 243 17.97 9.08 -20.44
C GLY A 243 17.85 8.79 -18.94
N ASN A 244 16.94 9.48 -18.25
CA ASN A 244 16.87 9.41 -16.80
C ASN A 244 16.32 8.06 -16.33
N ILE A 245 16.97 7.45 -15.34
CA ILE A 245 16.48 6.26 -14.64
C ILE A 245 16.61 6.46 -13.13
N CYS A 246 15.80 5.74 -12.36
CA CYS A 246 15.84 5.78 -10.91
C CYS A 246 16.02 4.39 -10.33
N VAL A 247 17.06 4.18 -9.53
CA VAL A 247 17.22 2.94 -8.75
C VAL A 247 16.38 3.03 -7.49
N SER A 248 15.53 2.05 -7.23
CA SER A 248 14.84 1.95 -5.94
C SER A 248 15.78 1.30 -4.92
N LEU A 249 16.41 2.15 -4.10
CA LEU A 249 17.54 1.82 -3.24
C LEU A 249 17.08 1.44 -1.84
N SER A 250 17.20 0.16 -1.48
CA SER A 250 16.80 -0.35 -0.15
C SER A 250 17.95 -0.33 0.87
N GLY A 251 19.19 -0.23 0.40
CA GLY A 251 20.40 -0.36 1.21
C GLY A 251 20.92 -1.80 1.34
N GLY A 252 20.17 -2.79 0.87
CA GLY A 252 20.66 -4.16 0.74
C GLY A 252 21.62 -4.30 -0.44
N VAL A 253 22.50 -5.31 -0.37
CA VAL A 253 23.60 -5.54 -1.34
C VAL A 253 23.17 -5.46 -2.80
N ASP A 254 22.02 -6.04 -3.16
CA ASP A 254 21.54 -6.08 -4.54
C ASP A 254 21.30 -4.67 -5.11
N SER A 255 20.66 -3.81 -4.32
CA SER A 255 20.36 -2.44 -4.73
C SER A 255 21.61 -1.54 -4.74
N MET A 256 22.54 -1.76 -3.81
CA MET A 256 23.79 -1.00 -3.71
C MET A 256 24.71 -1.32 -4.89
N VAL A 257 24.93 -2.61 -5.17
CA VAL A 257 25.72 -3.09 -6.31
C VAL A 257 25.10 -2.65 -7.64
N LEU A 258 23.78 -2.77 -7.79
CA LEU A 258 23.10 -2.32 -8.99
C LEU A 258 23.30 -0.82 -9.25
N THR A 259 23.21 0.00 -8.20
CA THR A 259 23.43 1.46 -8.30
C THR A 259 24.85 1.75 -8.77
N TYR A 260 25.84 1.08 -8.20
CA TYR A 260 27.24 1.20 -8.59
C TYR A 260 27.46 0.83 -10.07
N ILE A 261 26.98 -0.34 -10.49
CA ILE A 261 27.12 -0.81 -11.88
C ILE A 261 26.46 0.15 -12.86
N LEU A 262 25.24 0.61 -12.57
CA LEU A 262 24.54 1.56 -13.44
C LEU A 262 25.30 2.88 -13.56
N LYS A 263 25.89 3.37 -12.46
CA LYS A 263 26.72 4.57 -12.51
C LYS A 263 27.99 4.37 -13.33
N ARG A 264 28.65 3.21 -13.22
CA ARG A 264 29.80 2.84 -14.09
C ARG A 264 29.41 2.76 -15.57
N LEU A 265 28.20 2.30 -15.87
CA LEU A 265 27.69 2.15 -17.22
C LEU A 265 26.99 3.40 -17.77
N GLU A 266 26.90 4.49 -16.99
CA GLU A 266 26.10 5.68 -17.28
C GLU A 266 26.36 6.23 -18.70
N LYS A 267 27.65 6.44 -19.03
CA LYS A 267 28.07 6.91 -20.36
C LYS A 267 27.81 5.89 -21.46
N LYS A 268 28.07 4.59 -21.21
CA LYS A 268 27.93 3.51 -22.20
C LYS A 268 26.45 3.24 -22.54
N LEU A 269 25.55 3.45 -21.58
CA LEU A 269 24.10 3.27 -21.75
C LEU A 269 23.38 4.57 -22.14
N ASN A 270 24.07 5.72 -22.13
CA ASN A 270 23.47 7.04 -22.35
C ASN A 270 22.27 7.29 -21.42
N ILE A 271 22.51 7.10 -20.13
CA ILE A 271 21.53 7.28 -19.06
C ILE A 271 22.02 8.33 -18.06
N ASN A 272 21.11 8.82 -17.21
CA ASN A 272 21.44 9.55 -16.00
C ASN A 272 20.86 8.79 -14.81
N VAL A 273 21.69 8.48 -13.81
CA VAL A 273 21.27 7.65 -12.67
C VAL A 273 20.92 8.53 -11.47
N CYS A 274 19.69 8.40 -10.99
CA CYS A 274 19.29 8.83 -9.64
C CYS A 274 18.87 7.62 -8.80
N ALA A 275 18.75 7.82 -7.49
CA ALA A 275 18.32 6.81 -6.53
C ALA A 275 17.12 7.31 -5.74
N PHE A 276 16.25 6.39 -5.33
CA PHE A 276 15.12 6.66 -4.45
C PHE A 276 15.10 5.70 -3.28
N HIS A 277 15.04 6.25 -2.06
CA HIS A 277 14.96 5.52 -0.81
C HIS A 277 13.69 5.87 -0.04
N ILE A 278 13.12 4.88 0.67
CA ILE A 278 12.04 5.09 1.63
C ILE A 278 12.55 4.75 3.01
N THR A 279 12.58 5.75 3.89
CA THR A 279 12.83 5.53 5.31
C THR A 279 11.51 5.20 6.00
N TYR A 280 11.34 3.93 6.39
CA TYR A 280 10.11 3.42 6.99
C TYR A 280 9.94 3.77 8.48
N ASN A 281 11.00 4.24 9.16
CA ASN A 281 11.01 4.60 10.58
C ASN A 281 10.38 3.55 11.53
N ASN A 282 10.58 2.26 11.22
CA ASN A 282 10.12 1.16 12.08
C ASN A 282 11.13 0.80 13.19
N ARG A 283 12.38 1.27 13.07
CA ARG A 283 13.49 0.99 13.99
C ARG A 283 14.30 2.26 14.22
N GLU A 284 15.02 2.32 15.32
CA GLU A 284 15.93 3.43 15.65
C GLU A 284 17.06 3.54 14.62
N ASP A 285 17.54 2.39 14.12
CA ASP A 285 18.61 2.32 13.10
C ASP A 285 18.25 3.00 11.77
N SER A 286 16.96 3.23 11.48
CA SER A 286 16.52 3.81 10.20
C SER A 286 17.19 5.15 9.87
N ALA A 287 17.57 5.92 10.90
CA ALA A 287 18.33 7.15 10.72
C ALA A 287 19.77 6.89 10.23
N LYS A 288 20.47 5.90 10.83
CA LYS A 288 21.83 5.50 10.43
C LYS A 288 21.83 4.83 9.05
N GLU A 289 20.85 3.97 8.77
CA GLU A 289 20.68 3.30 7.48
C GLU A 289 20.54 4.31 6.33
N LYS A 290 19.64 5.29 6.51
CA LYS A 290 19.46 6.40 5.56
C LYS A 290 20.77 7.16 5.33
N LEU A 291 21.53 7.41 6.39
CA LEU A 291 22.79 8.15 6.32
C LEU A 291 23.88 7.39 5.56
N LEU A 292 24.02 6.08 5.78
CA LEU A 292 24.95 5.23 5.02
C LEU A 292 24.61 5.26 3.52
N ILE A 293 23.33 5.09 3.18
CA ILE A 293 22.85 5.13 1.80
C ILE A 293 23.15 6.49 1.16
N TRP A 294 22.93 7.58 1.91
CA TRP A 294 23.26 8.92 1.45
C TRP A 294 24.76 9.11 1.21
N ASN A 295 25.61 8.69 2.15
CA ASN A 295 27.07 8.74 2.01
C ASN A 295 27.54 7.97 0.76
N PHE A 296 26.98 6.78 0.53
CA PHE A 296 27.25 5.97 -0.65
C PHE A 296 26.85 6.69 -1.95
N CYS A 297 25.63 7.22 -2.04
CA CYS A 297 25.16 7.96 -3.21
C CYS A 297 26.02 9.19 -3.51
N ASN A 298 26.42 9.96 -2.49
CA ASN A 298 27.30 11.11 -2.66
C ASN A 298 28.68 10.73 -3.22
N LYS A 299 29.28 9.66 -2.70
CA LYS A 299 30.57 9.16 -3.18
C LYS A 299 30.52 8.71 -4.64
N LEU A 300 29.34 8.33 -5.13
CA LEU A 300 29.10 7.97 -6.52
C LEU A 300 28.63 9.13 -7.40
N ASP A 301 28.39 10.33 -6.84
CA ASP A 301 27.71 11.44 -7.52
C ASP A 301 26.37 11.00 -8.15
N VAL A 302 25.55 10.34 -7.32
CA VAL A 302 24.17 9.92 -7.63
C VAL A 302 23.20 10.73 -6.77
N GLU A 303 22.25 11.40 -7.41
CA GLU A 303 21.20 12.14 -6.69
C GLU A 303 20.29 11.17 -5.92
N LEU A 304 20.10 11.41 -4.61
CA LEU A 304 19.24 10.60 -3.76
C LEU A 304 17.95 11.34 -3.40
N TYR A 305 16.83 10.81 -3.90
CA TYR A 305 15.48 11.15 -3.46
C TYR A 305 15.11 10.31 -2.24
N ASN A 306 14.78 10.94 -1.11
CA ASN A 306 14.38 10.22 0.10
C ASN A 306 12.97 10.62 0.55
N TYR A 307 12.12 9.63 0.82
CA TYR A 307 10.80 9.81 1.42
C TYR A 307 10.74 9.20 2.83
N ASN A 308 10.48 10.01 3.84
CA ASN A 308 10.31 9.56 5.22
C ASN A 308 8.85 9.24 5.51
N ILE A 309 8.55 8.01 5.94
CA ILE A 309 7.24 7.65 6.47
C ILE A 309 7.26 7.89 7.98
N GLU A 310 6.57 8.94 8.43
CA GLU A 310 6.51 9.31 9.85
C GLU A 310 5.15 9.00 10.48
N TYR A 311 4.16 8.71 9.65
CA TYR A 311 2.76 8.70 10.03
C TYR A 311 2.12 7.29 10.02
N ILE A 312 2.89 6.23 9.72
CA ILE A 312 2.46 4.82 9.86
C ILE A 312 3.63 3.98 10.34
N LYS A 313 3.40 3.16 11.37
CA LYS A 313 4.36 2.17 11.86
C LYS A 313 3.81 0.75 11.74
N ARG A 314 4.69 -0.21 11.44
CA ARG A 314 4.34 -1.63 11.29
C ARG A 314 3.68 -2.23 12.54
N ARG A 315 4.05 -1.75 13.73
CA ARG A 315 3.55 -2.26 15.01
C ARG A 315 2.08 -1.87 15.31
N ILE A 316 1.55 -0.87 14.61
CA ILE A 316 0.26 -0.26 14.95
C ILE A 316 -0.87 -0.95 14.18
N ILE A 317 -0.76 -1.04 12.85
CA ILE A 317 -1.80 -1.62 11.98
C ILE A 317 -1.54 -3.08 11.63
N ASN A 318 -2.56 -3.76 11.10
CA ASN A 318 -2.39 -5.10 10.54
C ASN A 318 -1.33 -5.08 9.42
N ARG A 319 -0.54 -6.15 9.34
CA ARG A 319 0.57 -6.28 8.40
C ARG A 319 0.14 -6.16 6.94
N ASP A 320 -0.97 -6.78 6.56
CA ASP A 320 -1.44 -6.77 5.16
C ASP A 320 -1.83 -5.35 4.74
N ASP A 321 -2.48 -4.62 5.65
CA ASP A 321 -2.76 -3.20 5.46
C ASP A 321 -1.46 -2.40 5.35
N TYR A 322 -0.50 -2.62 6.26
CA TYR A 322 0.80 -1.93 6.24
C TYR A 322 1.55 -2.14 4.92
N GLU A 323 1.67 -3.37 4.46
CA GLU A 323 2.36 -3.71 3.21
C GLU A 323 1.64 -3.13 1.99
N SER A 324 0.31 -3.17 1.96
CA SER A 324 -0.51 -2.58 0.91
C SER A 324 -0.34 -1.06 0.82
N ILE A 325 -0.49 -0.40 1.97
CA ILE A 325 -0.33 1.05 2.17
C ILE A 325 1.07 1.51 1.76
N THR A 326 2.11 0.85 2.25
CA THR A 326 3.50 1.24 1.97
C THR A 326 3.90 0.95 0.53
N ARG A 327 3.33 -0.09 -0.08
CA ARG A 327 3.47 -0.34 -1.52
C ARG A 327 2.82 0.79 -2.32
N GLU A 328 1.62 1.23 -1.96
CA GLU A 328 0.95 2.35 -2.61
C GLU A 328 1.79 3.64 -2.53
N ILE A 329 2.29 3.98 -1.34
CA ILE A 329 3.24 5.11 -1.14
C ILE A 329 4.43 4.99 -2.10
N ARG A 330 5.08 3.83 -2.13
CA ARG A 330 6.26 3.59 -2.98
C ARG A 330 5.95 3.81 -4.46
N PHE A 331 4.86 3.26 -4.96
CA PHE A 331 4.44 3.44 -6.35
C PHE A 331 4.01 4.88 -6.64
N ASN A 332 3.44 5.60 -5.67
CA ASN A 332 3.14 7.01 -5.83
C ASN A 332 4.43 7.84 -5.95
N CYS A 333 5.46 7.56 -5.14
CA CYS A 333 6.77 8.20 -5.28
C CYS A 333 7.38 7.94 -6.66
N TYR A 334 7.34 6.69 -7.14
CA TYR A 334 7.80 6.34 -8.48
C TYR A 334 7.08 7.16 -9.58
N ARG A 335 5.77 7.37 -9.46
CA ARG A 335 5.00 8.20 -10.41
C ARG A 335 5.45 9.66 -10.40
N ILE A 336 5.82 10.20 -9.24
CA ILE A 336 6.30 11.58 -9.11
C ILE A 336 7.67 11.74 -9.76
N ILE A 337 8.59 10.79 -9.52
CA ILE A 337 9.92 10.74 -10.12
C ILE A 337 9.81 10.72 -11.65
N GLY A 338 8.85 9.97 -12.20
CA GLY A 338 8.45 10.09 -13.59
C GLY A 338 9.45 9.53 -14.61
N CYS A 339 10.32 8.60 -14.19
CA CYS A 339 11.23 7.87 -15.07
C CYS A 339 11.15 6.35 -14.80
N PRO A 340 11.75 5.50 -15.66
CA PRO A 340 11.84 4.07 -15.40
C PRO A 340 12.53 3.76 -14.08
N ILE A 341 12.00 2.78 -13.34
CA ILE A 341 12.53 2.36 -12.04
C ILE A 341 13.32 1.06 -12.19
N VAL A 342 14.54 1.01 -11.66
CA VAL A 342 15.35 -0.20 -11.64
C VAL A 342 15.37 -0.79 -10.23
N LEU A 343 15.11 -2.10 -10.12
CA LEU A 343 15.08 -2.86 -8.87
C LEU A 343 16.19 -3.92 -8.86
N GLY A 344 16.86 -4.08 -7.73
CA GLY A 344 17.82 -5.15 -7.48
C GLY A 344 17.16 -6.48 -7.10
N HIS A 345 16.13 -6.91 -7.84
CA HIS A 345 15.58 -8.26 -7.65
C HIS A 345 16.46 -9.28 -8.34
N ILE A 346 16.72 -10.39 -7.65
CA ILE A 346 17.65 -11.44 -8.08
C ILE A 346 16.93 -12.75 -8.43
N ARG A 347 17.67 -13.77 -8.85
CA ARG A 347 17.12 -15.09 -9.18
C ARG A 347 16.34 -15.71 -8.02
N GLU A 348 16.85 -15.61 -6.79
CA GLU A 348 16.12 -16.09 -5.60
C GLU A 348 14.73 -15.46 -5.43
N ASP A 349 14.57 -14.17 -5.75
CA ASP A 349 13.27 -13.49 -5.66
C ASP A 349 12.27 -14.07 -6.67
N LYS A 350 12.76 -14.41 -7.87
CA LYS A 350 11.97 -15.08 -8.91
C LYS A 350 11.52 -16.45 -8.45
N ILE A 351 12.41 -17.26 -7.86
CA ILE A 351 12.09 -18.58 -7.29
C ILE A 351 11.08 -18.48 -6.15
N GLU A 352 11.28 -17.52 -5.23
CA GLU A 352 10.35 -17.23 -4.13
C GLU A 352 8.94 -16.95 -4.65
N ASN A 353 8.83 -16.18 -5.73
CA ASN A 353 7.56 -15.83 -6.32
C ASN A 353 6.91 -17.00 -7.08
N ILE A 354 7.69 -17.81 -7.81
CA ILE A 354 7.21 -19.05 -8.47
C ILE A 354 6.55 -19.97 -7.44
N LEU A 355 7.26 -20.30 -6.36
CA LEU A 355 6.76 -21.22 -5.34
C LEU A 355 5.56 -20.63 -4.59
N THR A 356 5.58 -19.34 -4.29
CA THR A 356 4.43 -18.64 -3.69
C THR A 356 3.19 -18.72 -4.59
N ASN A 357 3.33 -18.51 -5.90
CA ASN A 357 2.23 -18.56 -6.85
C ASN A 357 1.68 -19.98 -7.04
N ILE A 358 2.55 -20.99 -7.05
CA ILE A 358 2.16 -22.40 -7.02
C ILE A 358 1.35 -22.70 -5.75
N SER A 359 1.88 -22.37 -4.57
CA SER A 359 1.22 -22.68 -3.29
C SER A 359 -0.09 -21.91 -3.07
N THR A 360 -0.26 -20.76 -3.71
CA THR A 360 -1.48 -19.95 -3.60
C THR A 360 -2.44 -20.10 -4.78
N ASN A 361 -2.13 -20.96 -5.75
CA ASN A 361 -2.91 -21.18 -6.97
C ASN A 361 -3.23 -19.86 -7.71
N LYS A 362 -2.20 -19.05 -7.92
CA LYS A 362 -2.28 -17.75 -8.61
C LYS A 362 -1.36 -17.73 -9.83
N HIS A 363 -1.75 -16.94 -10.82
CA HIS A 363 -0.91 -16.62 -11.98
C HIS A 363 -0.32 -17.85 -12.69
N MET A 364 -1.14 -18.89 -12.92
CA MET A 364 -0.68 -20.16 -13.50
C MET A 364 0.09 -19.99 -14.83
N PHE A 365 -0.31 -19.02 -15.66
CA PHE A 365 0.31 -18.71 -16.95
C PHE A 365 1.48 -17.70 -16.87
N ASP A 366 1.86 -17.25 -15.67
CA ASP A 366 2.98 -16.34 -15.43
C ASP A 366 3.38 -16.49 -13.95
N LEU A 367 3.90 -17.67 -13.59
CA LEU A 367 4.25 -17.99 -12.20
C LEU A 367 5.39 -17.11 -11.68
N SER A 368 6.27 -16.65 -12.57
CA SER A 368 7.41 -15.85 -12.18
C SER A 368 7.00 -14.43 -11.79
N LYS A 369 6.11 -13.75 -12.55
CA LYS A 369 5.72 -12.32 -12.46
C LYS A 369 6.88 -11.30 -12.40
N ILE A 370 8.12 -11.77 -12.28
CA ILE A 370 9.33 -10.99 -12.08
C ILE A 370 10.14 -11.19 -13.34
N HIS A 371 9.91 -10.29 -14.29
CA HIS A 371 10.63 -10.27 -15.56
C HIS A 371 11.67 -9.14 -15.56
N VAL A 372 12.59 -9.22 -16.52
CA VAL A 372 13.61 -8.18 -16.78
C VAL A 372 12.95 -6.82 -16.99
N THR A 373 11.78 -6.78 -17.61
CA THR A 373 11.00 -5.56 -17.85
C THR A 373 9.53 -5.84 -17.61
N ASN A 374 8.86 -5.03 -16.81
CA ASN A 374 7.40 -5.04 -16.68
C ASN A 374 6.88 -3.61 -16.52
N THR A 375 5.64 -3.39 -16.93
CA THR A 375 4.90 -2.18 -16.55
C THR A 375 3.95 -2.50 -15.40
N ILE A 376 4.12 -1.83 -14.26
CA ILE A 376 3.27 -2.01 -13.07
C ILE A 376 2.69 -0.64 -12.71
N ASN A 377 1.36 -0.54 -12.65
CA ASN A 377 0.64 0.71 -12.37
C ASN A 377 1.05 1.88 -13.28
N GLY A 378 1.29 1.59 -14.57
CA GLY A 378 1.76 2.58 -15.55
C GLY A 378 3.23 2.97 -15.44
N ILE A 379 4.01 2.33 -14.55
CA ILE A 379 5.42 2.61 -14.32
C ILE A 379 6.26 1.48 -14.93
N GLN A 380 7.24 1.84 -15.75
CA GLN A 380 8.20 0.89 -16.30
C GLN A 380 9.19 0.47 -15.21
N ILE A 381 9.27 -0.83 -14.94
CA ILE A 381 10.16 -1.45 -13.96
C ILE A 381 11.18 -2.33 -14.68
N LEU A 382 12.46 -2.18 -14.34
CA LEU A 382 13.57 -2.97 -14.86
C LEU A 382 14.24 -3.77 -13.74
N ARG A 383 14.63 -5.02 -14.03
CA ARG A 383 15.28 -5.94 -13.08
C ARG A 383 16.47 -6.65 -13.73
N PRO A 384 17.62 -5.97 -13.88
CA PRO A 384 18.77 -6.55 -14.57
C PRO A 384 19.30 -7.82 -13.89
N PHE A 385 19.17 -7.93 -12.57
CA PHE A 385 19.70 -9.05 -11.79
C PHE A 385 18.77 -10.26 -11.69
N VAL A 386 17.62 -10.27 -12.37
CA VAL A 386 16.56 -11.28 -12.15
C VAL A 386 16.99 -12.74 -12.40
N ASN A 387 18.07 -12.97 -13.14
CA ASN A 387 18.65 -14.31 -13.35
C ASN A 387 20.10 -14.42 -12.81
N MET A 388 20.53 -13.51 -11.93
CA MET A 388 21.82 -13.58 -11.26
C MET A 388 21.71 -14.26 -9.90
N ASP A 389 22.76 -14.99 -9.55
CA ASP A 389 22.92 -15.62 -8.25
C ASP A 389 23.45 -14.61 -7.22
N LYS A 390 23.12 -14.85 -5.95
CA LYS A 390 23.41 -13.91 -4.85
C LYS A 390 24.91 -13.76 -4.62
N GLU A 391 25.63 -14.85 -4.75
CA GLU A 391 27.06 -14.97 -4.48
C GLU A 391 27.89 -14.08 -5.41
N GLU A 392 27.50 -13.97 -6.69
CA GLU A 392 28.15 -13.11 -7.67
C GLU A 392 28.04 -11.64 -7.27
N ILE A 393 26.85 -11.23 -6.81
CA ILE A 393 26.55 -9.87 -6.36
C ILE A 393 27.34 -9.54 -5.08
N ILE A 394 27.37 -10.45 -4.11
CA ILE A 394 28.14 -10.27 -2.86
C ILE A 394 29.64 -10.15 -3.16
N SER A 395 30.17 -11.07 -3.97
CA SER A 395 31.59 -11.07 -4.36
C SER A 395 31.98 -9.77 -5.06
N TYR A 396 31.14 -9.30 -5.98
CA TYR A 396 31.34 -8.02 -6.63
C TYR A 396 31.30 -6.84 -5.65
N SER A 397 30.39 -6.87 -4.66
CA SER A 397 30.29 -5.86 -3.61
C SER A 397 31.58 -5.75 -2.81
N HIS A 398 32.14 -6.88 -2.36
CA HIS A 398 33.36 -6.92 -1.56
C HIS A 398 34.57 -6.45 -2.36
N ASN A 399 34.71 -6.94 -3.61
CA ASN A 399 35.80 -6.57 -4.51
C ASN A 399 35.82 -5.06 -4.83
N ASN A 400 34.65 -4.43 -4.92
CA ASN A 400 34.53 -3.00 -5.21
C ASN A 400 34.32 -2.13 -3.96
N LYS A 401 34.43 -2.69 -2.75
CA LYS A 401 34.23 -1.95 -1.49
C LYS A 401 32.88 -1.20 -1.44
N ILE A 402 31.82 -1.85 -1.89
CA ILE A 402 30.45 -1.31 -1.87
C ILE A 402 29.81 -1.70 -0.54
N PRO A 403 29.46 -0.74 0.35
CA PRO A 403 28.83 -1.08 1.62
C PRO A 403 27.39 -1.55 1.41
N TYR A 404 26.88 -2.34 2.35
CA TYR A 404 25.46 -2.67 2.40
C TYR A 404 25.01 -3.04 3.82
N LEU A 405 23.73 -2.80 4.06
CA LEU A 405 23.07 -3.02 5.34
C LEU A 405 22.89 -4.51 5.65
N ASN A 406 22.86 -4.84 6.94
CA ASN A 406 22.47 -6.16 7.46
C ASN A 406 21.09 -6.59 6.91
N ASN A 407 20.88 -7.89 6.74
CA ASN A 407 19.58 -8.43 6.36
C ASN A 407 18.62 -8.43 7.56
N THR A 408 17.68 -7.49 7.59
CA THR A 408 16.71 -7.37 8.70
C THR A 408 15.38 -8.06 8.42
N THR A 409 15.37 -9.04 7.50
CA THR A 409 14.16 -9.82 7.20
C THR A 409 13.79 -10.68 8.41
N PRO A 410 12.62 -10.47 9.06
CA PRO A 410 12.31 -11.20 10.28
C PRO A 410 12.15 -12.70 10.03
N LEU A 411 12.75 -13.55 10.88
CA LEU A 411 12.70 -15.01 10.75
C LEU A 411 11.27 -15.59 10.72
N TRP A 412 10.36 -15.02 11.51
CA TRP A 412 8.97 -15.45 11.58
C TRP A 412 8.13 -15.08 10.34
N SER A 413 8.63 -14.19 9.48
CA SER A 413 7.90 -13.75 8.28
C SER A 413 7.88 -14.83 7.21
N ASN A 414 6.89 -14.82 6.30
CA ASN A 414 6.84 -15.80 5.20
C ASN A 414 8.15 -15.82 4.40
N ARG A 415 8.69 -14.64 4.07
CA ARG A 415 10.00 -14.49 3.40
C ARG A 415 11.16 -15.02 4.22
N GLY A 416 11.17 -14.76 5.53
CA GLY A 416 12.16 -15.30 6.46
C GLY A 416 12.13 -16.82 6.55
N LYS A 417 10.95 -17.41 6.72
CA LYS A 417 10.74 -18.88 6.72
C LYS A 417 11.12 -19.51 5.38
N PHE A 418 10.76 -18.84 4.29
CA PHE A 418 11.06 -19.31 2.94
C PHE A 418 12.56 -19.42 2.73
N ARG A 419 13.31 -18.34 2.98
CA ARG A 419 14.76 -18.29 2.75
C ARG A 419 15.56 -19.14 3.75
N ASN A 420 15.26 -19.03 5.04
CA ASN A 420 16.09 -19.65 6.08
C ASN A 420 15.76 -21.11 6.39
N SER A 421 14.61 -21.62 5.92
CA SER A 421 14.18 -22.99 6.23
C SER A 421 13.76 -23.74 4.98
N PHE A 422 12.77 -23.22 4.23
CA PHE A 422 12.22 -23.95 3.09
C PHE A 422 13.23 -24.12 1.96
N MET A 423 13.87 -23.05 1.51
CA MET A 423 14.83 -23.09 0.40
C MET A 423 16.07 -23.90 0.75
N LYS A 424 16.52 -23.83 2.01
CA LYS A 424 17.60 -24.67 2.50
C LYS A 424 17.25 -26.15 2.39
N ALA A 425 16.10 -26.56 2.91
CA ALA A 425 15.62 -27.94 2.81
C ALA A 425 15.39 -28.39 1.36
N TYR A 426 14.85 -27.51 0.51
CA TYR A 426 14.64 -27.78 -0.91
C TYR A 426 15.97 -28.01 -1.64
N HIS A 427 16.96 -27.15 -1.39
CA HIS A 427 18.29 -27.27 -1.97
C HIS A 427 19.04 -28.51 -1.44
N GLU A 428 18.92 -28.85 -0.16
CA GLU A 428 19.47 -30.10 0.39
C GLU A 428 18.88 -31.35 -0.27
N GLN A 429 17.59 -31.31 -0.63
CA GLN A 429 16.90 -32.45 -1.25
C GLN A 429 17.13 -32.58 -2.76
N TYR A 430 17.18 -31.46 -3.49
CA TYR A 430 17.17 -31.46 -4.97
C TYR A 430 18.35 -30.72 -5.62
N GLY A 431 19.17 -30.02 -4.83
CA GLY A 431 20.29 -29.21 -5.32
C GLY A 431 19.87 -28.08 -6.26
N ILE A 432 20.88 -27.52 -6.93
CA ILE A 432 20.69 -26.47 -7.95
C ILE A 432 19.83 -26.96 -9.14
N GLU A 433 19.91 -28.25 -9.47
CA GLU A 433 19.09 -28.85 -10.53
C GLU A 433 17.59 -28.80 -10.22
N GLY A 434 17.19 -28.94 -8.95
CA GLY A 434 15.81 -28.72 -8.52
C GLY A 434 15.33 -27.30 -8.83
N ILE A 435 16.17 -26.30 -8.55
CA ILE A 435 15.88 -24.89 -8.83
C ILE A 435 15.77 -24.65 -10.34
N ASN A 436 16.72 -25.17 -11.12
CA ASN A 436 16.70 -25.12 -12.59
C ASN A 436 15.40 -25.75 -13.15
N ASN A 437 14.96 -26.87 -12.59
CA ASN A 437 13.72 -27.55 -12.97
C ASN A 437 12.47 -26.71 -12.65
N LEU A 438 12.43 -26.04 -11.50
CA LEU A 438 11.34 -25.13 -11.15
C LEU A 438 11.23 -23.97 -12.13
N GLU A 439 12.35 -23.39 -12.56
CA GLU A 439 12.35 -22.33 -13.56
C GLU A 439 11.87 -22.84 -14.92
N ARG A 440 12.40 -23.97 -15.38
CA ARG A 440 11.95 -24.61 -16.64
C ARG A 440 10.45 -24.93 -16.61
N PHE A 441 9.94 -25.38 -15.46
CA PHE A 441 8.52 -25.64 -15.27
C PHE A 441 7.69 -24.35 -15.38
N ALA A 442 8.12 -23.27 -14.73
CA ALA A 442 7.45 -21.97 -14.83
C ALA A 442 7.46 -21.42 -16.25
N GLU A 443 8.60 -21.48 -16.95
CA GLU A 443 8.76 -21.05 -18.34
C GLU A 443 7.88 -21.88 -19.29
N THR A 444 7.81 -23.19 -19.09
CA THR A 444 6.94 -24.07 -19.90
C THR A 444 5.47 -23.68 -19.76
N LEU A 445 5.01 -23.40 -18.53
CA LEU A 445 3.63 -22.96 -18.29
C LEU A 445 3.34 -21.58 -18.84
N GLU A 446 4.32 -20.68 -18.84
CA GLU A 446 4.23 -19.36 -19.45
C GLU A 446 4.07 -19.48 -20.97
N ASN A 447 4.91 -20.28 -21.64
CA ASN A 447 4.81 -20.53 -23.09
C ASN A 447 3.46 -21.16 -23.49
N TYR A 448 2.94 -22.12 -22.71
CA TYR A 448 1.59 -22.66 -22.93
C TYR A 448 0.51 -21.60 -22.67
N GLY A 449 0.73 -20.77 -21.65
CA GLY A 449 -0.14 -19.66 -21.30
C GLY A 449 -0.29 -18.66 -22.43
N GLU A 450 0.80 -18.26 -23.09
CA GLU A 450 0.78 -17.36 -24.26
C GLU A 450 -0.09 -17.91 -25.39
N LEU A 451 0.06 -19.19 -25.73
CA LEU A 451 -0.76 -19.80 -26.77
C LEU A 451 -2.25 -19.83 -26.40
N ILE A 452 -2.58 -20.09 -25.14
CA ILE A 452 -3.97 -20.04 -24.63
C ILE A 452 -4.51 -18.60 -24.62
N GLU A 453 -3.66 -17.63 -24.28
CA GLU A 453 -3.96 -16.21 -24.29
C GLU A 453 -4.44 -15.79 -25.68
N ASP A 454 -3.59 -16.00 -26.69
CA ASP A 454 -3.79 -15.54 -28.05
C ASP A 454 -4.92 -16.30 -28.75
N SER A 455 -5.01 -17.61 -28.52
CA SER A 455 -5.96 -18.47 -29.24
C SER A 455 -7.36 -18.47 -28.64
N ILE A 456 -7.50 -18.22 -27.33
CA ILE A 456 -8.78 -18.40 -26.63
C ILE A 456 -9.16 -17.16 -25.82
N ILE A 457 -8.29 -16.69 -24.93
CA ILE A 457 -8.70 -15.71 -23.93
C ILE A 457 -8.87 -14.32 -24.57
N THR A 458 -7.88 -13.83 -25.32
CA THR A 458 -7.94 -12.53 -26.00
C THR A 458 -9.16 -12.43 -26.93
N PRO A 459 -9.43 -13.40 -27.86
CA PRO A 459 -10.64 -13.36 -28.68
C PRO A 459 -11.96 -13.35 -27.90
N CYS A 460 -12.00 -14.02 -26.74
CA CYS A 460 -13.16 -14.00 -25.86
C CYS A 460 -13.34 -12.65 -25.15
N LEU A 461 -12.24 -12.04 -24.71
CA LEU A 461 -12.23 -10.72 -24.09
C LEU A 461 -12.62 -9.62 -25.07
N ASP A 462 -12.13 -9.67 -26.31
CA ASP A 462 -12.47 -8.71 -27.36
C ASP A 462 -13.98 -8.72 -27.63
N LYS A 463 -14.58 -9.91 -27.80
CA LYS A 463 -16.04 -10.04 -27.95
C LYS A 463 -16.83 -9.51 -26.75
N LEU A 464 -16.35 -9.75 -25.53
CA LEU A 464 -16.97 -9.20 -24.31
C LEU A 464 -16.83 -7.67 -24.22
N ASN A 465 -15.73 -7.12 -24.73
CA ASN A 465 -15.47 -5.68 -24.72
C ASN A 465 -16.30 -4.95 -25.78
N ASP A 466 -16.37 -5.50 -27.00
CA ASP A 466 -16.99 -4.85 -28.15
C ASP A 466 -18.51 -5.09 -28.20
N ASN A 467 -18.92 -6.35 -28.01
CA ASN A 467 -20.30 -6.79 -28.22
C ASN A 467 -21.03 -7.13 -26.91
N HIS A 468 -20.38 -6.88 -25.76
CA HIS A 468 -20.86 -7.29 -24.44
C HIS A 468 -21.33 -8.75 -24.39
N SER A 469 -20.74 -9.63 -25.20
CA SER A 469 -21.20 -11.01 -25.33
C SER A 469 -20.07 -11.99 -25.61
N ILE A 470 -20.29 -13.23 -25.20
CA ILE A 470 -19.37 -14.35 -25.40
C ILE A 470 -20.17 -15.60 -25.74
N ILE A 471 -19.63 -16.41 -26.64
CA ILE A 471 -20.16 -17.75 -26.91
C ILE A 471 -19.36 -18.71 -26.04
N LEU A 472 -20.00 -19.30 -25.04
CA LEU A 472 -19.39 -20.34 -24.24
C LEU A 472 -19.61 -21.68 -24.95
N SER A 473 -18.77 -22.03 -25.91
CA SER A 473 -18.91 -23.29 -26.67
C SER A 473 -18.77 -24.54 -25.79
N LYS A 474 -19.28 -25.69 -26.27
CA LYS A 474 -19.19 -26.97 -25.54
C LYS A 474 -17.75 -27.34 -25.14
N SER A 475 -16.74 -27.02 -25.96
CA SER A 475 -15.33 -27.27 -25.63
C SER A 475 -14.84 -26.37 -24.51
N LEU A 476 -15.18 -25.07 -24.54
CA LEU A 476 -14.79 -24.10 -23.52
C LEU A 476 -15.44 -24.40 -22.17
N ARG A 477 -16.73 -24.81 -22.17
CA ARG A 477 -17.48 -25.15 -20.94
C ARG A 477 -16.91 -26.33 -20.17
N LYS A 478 -16.25 -27.29 -20.84
CA LYS A 478 -15.55 -28.40 -20.17
C LYS A 478 -14.42 -27.91 -19.25
N ASN A 479 -13.87 -26.73 -19.51
CA ASN A 479 -12.81 -26.14 -18.71
C ASN A 479 -13.32 -24.94 -17.91
N SER A 480 -13.94 -25.22 -16.76
CA SER A 480 -14.45 -24.18 -15.86
C SER A 480 -13.35 -23.22 -15.35
N HIS A 481 -12.10 -23.67 -15.27
CA HIS A 481 -10.97 -22.82 -14.89
C HIS A 481 -10.69 -21.77 -15.96
N LEU A 482 -10.70 -22.14 -17.24
CA LEU A 482 -10.49 -21.22 -18.35
C LEU A 482 -11.63 -20.20 -18.46
N VAL A 483 -12.89 -20.64 -18.35
CA VAL A 483 -14.05 -19.74 -18.30
C VAL A 483 -13.93 -18.74 -17.14
N ARG A 484 -13.51 -19.22 -15.97
CA ARG A 484 -13.27 -18.36 -14.81
C ARG A 484 -12.16 -17.36 -15.07
N GLU A 485 -11.08 -17.75 -15.74
CA GLU A 485 -9.96 -16.85 -16.05
C GLU A 485 -10.36 -15.74 -17.01
N ILE A 486 -11.17 -16.04 -18.04
CA ILE A 486 -11.76 -15.04 -18.95
C ILE A 486 -12.56 -14.00 -18.16
N PHE A 487 -13.51 -14.44 -17.32
CA PHE A 487 -14.33 -13.50 -16.55
C PHE A 487 -13.55 -12.76 -15.45
N LYS A 488 -12.52 -13.37 -14.86
CA LYS A 488 -11.62 -12.65 -13.93
C LYS A 488 -10.90 -11.49 -14.62
N ARG A 489 -10.36 -11.71 -15.82
CA ARG A 489 -9.68 -10.66 -16.58
C ARG A 489 -10.63 -9.57 -17.07
N TYR A 490 -11.81 -9.97 -17.54
CA TYR A 490 -12.89 -9.05 -17.87
C TYR A 490 -13.28 -8.17 -16.66
N SER A 491 -13.42 -8.77 -15.47
CA SER A 491 -13.67 -8.03 -14.23
C SER A 491 -12.52 -7.09 -13.86
N HIS A 492 -11.28 -7.57 -13.95
CA HIS A 492 -10.10 -6.81 -13.52
C HIS A 492 -9.91 -5.54 -14.35
N GLY A 493 -10.07 -5.64 -15.68
CA GLY A 493 -10.00 -4.48 -16.58
C GLY A 493 -11.04 -3.39 -16.29
N ARG A 494 -12.12 -3.72 -15.55
CA ARG A 494 -13.21 -2.80 -15.20
C ARG A 494 -13.27 -2.45 -13.71
N GLY A 495 -12.35 -2.97 -12.89
CA GLY A 495 -12.40 -2.79 -11.44
C GLY A 495 -13.61 -3.47 -10.77
N PHE A 496 -14.16 -4.50 -11.39
CA PHE A 496 -15.32 -5.24 -10.89
C PHE A 496 -14.93 -6.34 -9.92
N ASN A 497 -15.89 -6.79 -9.12
CA ASN A 497 -15.69 -7.93 -8.23
C ASN A 497 -15.40 -9.22 -9.02
N MET A 498 -14.43 -9.99 -8.53
CA MET A 498 -14.03 -11.26 -9.14
C MET A 498 -15.15 -12.30 -9.02
N PRO A 499 -15.42 -13.08 -10.08
CA PRO A 499 -16.36 -14.19 -10.01
C PRO A 499 -15.82 -15.32 -9.12
N SER A 500 -16.69 -15.88 -8.28
CA SER A 500 -16.37 -17.07 -7.49
C SER A 500 -16.33 -18.32 -8.37
N GLU A 501 -15.68 -19.38 -7.91
CA GLU A 501 -15.72 -20.67 -8.61
C GLU A 501 -17.15 -21.23 -8.68
N LYS A 502 -17.92 -21.09 -7.60
CA LYS A 502 -19.32 -21.54 -7.53
C LYS A 502 -20.21 -20.82 -8.55
N SER A 503 -20.03 -19.51 -8.73
CA SER A 503 -20.80 -18.74 -9.72
C SER A 503 -20.45 -19.12 -11.16
N ILE A 504 -19.19 -19.47 -11.44
CA ILE A 504 -18.79 -19.94 -12.78
C ILE A 504 -19.37 -21.31 -13.08
N LYS A 505 -19.34 -22.24 -12.11
CA LYS A 505 -19.99 -23.55 -12.26
C LYS A 505 -21.50 -23.40 -12.50
N GLY A 506 -22.16 -22.54 -11.73
CA GLY A 506 -23.59 -22.22 -11.93
C GLY A 506 -23.90 -21.62 -13.31
N LEU A 507 -23.05 -20.73 -13.82
CA LEU A 507 -23.16 -20.21 -15.19
C LEU A 507 -23.08 -21.34 -16.22
N ILE A 508 -22.08 -22.22 -16.11
CA ILE A 508 -21.89 -23.34 -17.04
C ILE A 508 -23.09 -24.28 -17.00
N GLU A 509 -23.62 -24.61 -15.83
CA GLU A 509 -24.82 -25.46 -15.69
C GLU A 509 -26.07 -24.86 -16.36
N ILE A 510 -26.25 -23.54 -16.30
CA ILE A 510 -27.38 -22.85 -16.94
C ILE A 510 -27.23 -22.94 -18.47
N VAL A 511 -26.02 -22.71 -18.99
CA VAL A 511 -25.72 -22.80 -20.42
C VAL A 511 -25.87 -24.23 -20.93
N ASP A 512 -25.40 -25.23 -20.19
CA ASP A 512 -25.53 -26.65 -20.57
C ASP A 512 -27.00 -27.11 -20.63
N LYS A 513 -27.86 -26.54 -19.79
CA LYS A 513 -29.31 -26.77 -19.83
C LYS A 513 -30.04 -25.94 -20.89
N MET A 514 -29.32 -25.13 -21.67
CA MET A 514 -29.86 -24.23 -22.71
C MET A 514 -30.99 -23.33 -22.19
N LEU A 515 -30.90 -22.89 -20.94
CA LEU A 515 -31.94 -22.08 -20.32
C LEU A 515 -31.81 -20.62 -20.74
N ASN A 516 -32.95 -19.98 -21.02
CA ASN A 516 -33.02 -18.54 -21.20
C ASN A 516 -33.27 -17.84 -19.86
N LYS A 517 -32.24 -17.24 -19.26
CA LYS A 517 -32.36 -16.64 -17.92
C LYS A 517 -31.33 -15.53 -17.66
N LYS A 518 -31.70 -14.60 -16.78
CA LYS A 518 -30.76 -13.66 -16.14
C LYS A 518 -30.00 -14.32 -15.00
N TYR A 519 -28.68 -14.10 -14.93
CA TYR A 519 -27.80 -14.65 -13.90
C TYR A 519 -26.84 -13.58 -13.34
N GLU A 520 -26.67 -13.53 -12.04
CA GLU A 520 -25.68 -12.64 -11.40
C GLU A 520 -24.39 -13.42 -11.18
N LEU A 521 -23.36 -13.11 -11.99
CA LEU A 521 -22.06 -13.76 -11.89
C LEU A 521 -21.24 -13.18 -10.73
N SER A 522 -21.32 -11.87 -10.54
CA SER A 522 -20.79 -11.15 -9.39
C SER A 522 -21.60 -9.89 -9.15
N LYS A 523 -21.38 -9.19 -8.03
CA LYS A 523 -22.09 -7.95 -7.66
C LYS A 523 -22.14 -6.89 -8.78
N ASN A 524 -21.18 -6.93 -9.71
CA ASN A 524 -21.04 -5.97 -10.80
C ASN A 524 -21.23 -6.58 -12.19
N ILE A 525 -21.50 -7.89 -12.29
CA ILE A 525 -21.65 -8.59 -13.57
C ILE A 525 -22.97 -9.35 -13.56
N ARG A 526 -23.92 -8.85 -14.34
CA ARG A 526 -25.17 -9.53 -14.65
C ARG A 526 -25.12 -10.02 -16.09
N LEU A 527 -25.66 -11.22 -16.30
CA LEU A 527 -25.63 -11.91 -17.56
C LEU A 527 -27.06 -12.20 -18.00
N HIS A 528 -27.33 -12.07 -19.30
CA HIS A 528 -28.47 -12.66 -19.99
C HIS A 528 -27.97 -13.84 -20.81
N ILE A 529 -28.51 -15.02 -20.55
CA ILE A 529 -28.06 -16.27 -21.17
C ILE A 529 -29.14 -16.72 -22.15
N GLU A 530 -28.79 -16.93 -23.42
CA GLU A 530 -29.66 -17.44 -24.48
C GLU A 530 -28.93 -18.59 -25.20
N GLY A 531 -29.21 -19.82 -24.81
CA GLY A 531 -28.47 -20.99 -25.31
C GLY A 531 -26.99 -20.89 -24.93
N GLU A 532 -26.10 -20.94 -25.92
CA GLU A 532 -24.63 -20.80 -25.72
C GLU A 532 -24.15 -19.34 -25.65
N VAL A 533 -25.02 -18.38 -25.98
CA VAL A 533 -24.68 -16.96 -26.00
C VAL A 533 -24.91 -16.36 -24.61
N VAL A 534 -23.85 -15.79 -24.05
CA VAL A 534 -23.87 -15.11 -22.76
C VAL A 534 -23.61 -13.64 -22.98
N ARG A 535 -24.58 -12.78 -22.64
CA ARG A 535 -24.48 -11.32 -22.79
C ARG A 535 -24.34 -10.64 -21.42
N CYS A 536 -23.36 -9.78 -21.23
CA CYS A 536 -23.27 -8.89 -20.07
C CYS A 536 -24.31 -7.77 -20.21
N ILE A 537 -25.09 -7.52 -19.15
CA ILE A 537 -26.18 -6.53 -19.11
C ILE A 537 -26.05 -5.52 -17.97
#